data_AF-A0A2T0XI85-F1
#
_entry.id   AF-A0A2T0XI85-F1
#
_cell.length_a   1.000
_cell.length_b   1.000
_cell.length_c   1.000
_cell.angle_alpha   90.00
_cell.angle_beta   90.00
_cell.angle_gamma   90.00
#
_symmetry.space_group_name_H-M   'P 1'
#
loop_
_entity.id
_entity.type
_entity.pdbx_description
1 polymer ?
#
loop_
_entity_poly.entity_id
_entity_poly.type
_entity_poly.pdbx_seq_one_letter_code
_entity_poly.pdbx_strand_id
1 'polypeptide(L)'
;MAAFNSLAYSNELVSAGVSRAQADVHANVLHRVYDDNHQQYATTNDFNDLKVQLQIIEVAVRKLTTSINSLVISQKFIIWICGTLAALCVGTMGIGIPVVFHSIK
;
A
#
# COMPACT_ATOMS: atom_id res chain seq x y z
N MET A 1 19.57 -21.06 10.28
CA MET A 1 18.89 -22.23 9.70
C MET A 1 19.99 -23.23 9.31
N ALA A 2 19.99 -24.44 9.85
CA ALA A 2 20.95 -25.45 9.41
C ALA A 2 20.49 -26.04 8.07
N ALA A 3 21.37 -26.05 7.07
CA ALA A 3 21.09 -26.66 5.77
C ALA A 3 20.99 -28.19 5.90
N PHE A 4 20.11 -28.81 5.11
CA PHE A 4 19.99 -30.25 5.09
C PHE A 4 21.30 -30.91 4.62
N ASN A 5 21.81 -31.86 5.38
CA ASN A 5 23.05 -32.58 5.06
C ASN A 5 22.70 -34.00 4.57
N SER A 6 22.59 -34.18 3.25
CA SER A 6 22.22 -35.46 2.65
C SER A 6 23.24 -36.57 2.95
N LEU A 7 24.52 -36.24 3.09
CA LEU A 7 25.58 -37.20 3.38
C LEU A 7 25.44 -37.79 4.79
N ALA A 8 25.18 -36.93 5.79
CA ALA A 8 24.95 -37.39 7.15
C ALA A 8 23.74 -38.33 7.24
N TYR A 9 22.65 -37.98 6.56
CA TYR A 9 21.43 -38.78 6.50
C TYR A 9 21.63 -40.12 5.76
N SER A 10 22.39 -40.14 4.66
CA SER A 10 22.74 -41.38 3.94
C SER A 10 23.52 -42.35 4.83
N ASN A 11 24.45 -41.85 5.65
CA ASN A 11 25.25 -42.67 6.56
C ASN A 11 24.40 -43.27 7.68
N GLU A 12 23.43 -42.51 8.18
CA GLU A 12 22.49 -42.98 9.20
C GLU A 12 21.59 -44.11 8.66
N LEU A 13 21.06 -43.96 7.44
CA LEU A 13 20.30 -45.02 6.76
C LEU A 13 21.13 -46.29 6.54
N VAL A 14 22.39 -46.15 6.15
CA VAL A 14 23.31 -47.30 6.02
C VAL A 14 23.56 -47.97 7.37
N SER A 15 23.70 -47.19 8.45
CA SER A 15 23.85 -47.73 9.80
C SER A 15 22.59 -48.44 10.31
N ALA A 16 21.41 -48.05 9.80
CA ALA A 16 20.14 -48.72 10.05
C ALA A 16 19.91 -49.98 9.18
N GLY A 17 20.89 -50.37 8.37
CA GLY A 17 20.85 -51.59 7.56
C GLY A 17 20.30 -51.39 6.13
N VAL A 18 20.08 -50.15 5.69
CA VAL A 18 19.68 -49.87 4.30
C VAL A 18 20.90 -49.96 3.38
N SER A 19 20.73 -50.54 2.19
CA SER A 19 21.82 -50.59 1.20
C SER A 19 22.27 -49.18 0.82
N ARG A 20 23.57 -48.97 0.57
CA ARG A 20 24.09 -47.63 0.28
C ARG A 20 23.44 -46.97 -0.94
N ALA A 21 23.20 -47.74 -1.99
CA ALA A 21 22.50 -47.24 -3.18
C ALA A 21 21.08 -46.74 -2.85
N GLN A 22 20.35 -47.44 -1.97
CA GLN A 22 19.01 -47.03 -1.56
C GLN A 22 19.04 -45.86 -0.57
N ALA A 23 20.04 -45.82 0.31
CA ALA A 23 20.26 -44.72 1.25
C ALA A 23 20.58 -43.40 0.52
N ASP A 24 21.42 -43.46 -0.51
CA ASP A 24 21.79 -42.30 -1.32
C ASP A 24 20.56 -41.77 -2.10
N VAL A 25 19.75 -42.66 -2.68
CA VAL A 25 18.50 -42.26 -3.35
C VAL A 25 17.54 -41.59 -2.37
N HIS A 26 17.35 -42.16 -1.18
CA HIS A 26 16.45 -41.60 -0.17
C HIS A 26 16.94 -40.23 0.32
N ALA A 27 18.24 -40.10 0.57
CA ALA A 27 18.85 -38.83 0.96
C ALA A 27 18.70 -37.76 -0.11
N ASN A 28 18.81 -38.13 -1.39
CA ASN A 28 18.68 -37.21 -2.50
C ASN A 28 17.22 -36.78 -2.73
N VAL A 29 16.26 -37.70 -2.57
CA VAL A 29 14.83 -37.38 -2.62
C VAL A 29 14.46 -36.42 -1.49
N LEU A 30 14.92 -36.69 -0.27
CA LEU A 30 14.62 -35.84 0.88
C LEU A 30 15.28 -34.46 0.76
N HIS A 31 16.49 -34.39 0.20
CA HIS A 31 17.15 -33.11 -0.09
C HIS A 31 16.37 -32.28 -1.11
N ARG A 32 15.85 -32.90 -2.19
CA ARG A 32 15.00 -32.21 -3.17
C ARG A 32 13.72 -31.68 -2.55
N VAL A 33 13.05 -32.48 -1.72
CA VAL A 33 11.85 -32.05 -1.00
C VAL A 33 12.17 -30.90 -0.03
N TYR A 34 13.32 -30.93 0.62
CA TYR A 34 13.78 -29.85 1.48
C TYR A 34 13.99 -28.54 0.69
N ASP A 35 14.64 -28.62 -0.48
CA ASP A 35 14.87 -27.47 -1.36
C ASP A 35 13.56 -26.91 -1.93
N ASP A 36 12.67 -27.76 -2.43
CA ASP A 36 11.36 -27.35 -2.97
C ASP A 36 10.51 -26.65 -1.88
N ASN A 37 10.49 -27.18 -0.66
CA ASN A 37 9.81 -26.52 0.46
C ASN A 37 10.51 -25.23 0.87
N HIS A 38 11.84 -25.17 0.87
CA HIS A 38 12.57 -23.94 1.18
C HIS A 38 12.30 -22.83 0.15
N GLN A 39 12.11 -23.17 -1.12
CA GLN A 39 11.72 -22.21 -2.14
C GLN A 39 10.26 -21.74 -2.02
N GLN A 40 9.37 -22.54 -1.43
CA GLN A 40 7.97 -22.16 -1.22
C GLN A 40 7.76 -21.16 -0.08
N TYR A 41 8.70 -21.05 0.86
CA TYR A 41 8.58 -20.07 1.93
C TYR A 41 9.03 -18.69 1.44
N ALA A 42 8.17 -17.69 1.67
CA ALA A 42 8.51 -16.29 1.45
C ALA A 42 9.82 -15.98 2.18
N THR A 43 10.82 -15.59 1.40
CA THR A 43 12.16 -15.33 1.91
C THR A 43 12.18 -14.00 2.67
N THR A 44 13.21 -13.78 3.47
CA THR A 44 13.44 -12.47 4.11
C THR A 44 13.47 -11.33 3.08
N ASN A 45 13.86 -11.63 1.84
CA ASN A 45 13.86 -10.66 0.74
C ASN A 45 12.43 -10.27 0.33
N ASP A 46 11.52 -11.25 0.21
CA ASP A 46 10.11 -10.97 -0.14
C ASP A 46 9.42 -10.15 0.95
N PHE A 47 9.75 -10.42 2.22
CA PHE A 47 9.26 -9.62 3.35
C PHE A 47 9.79 -8.18 3.32
N ASN A 48 11.07 -8.01 3.00
CA ASN A 48 11.67 -6.68 2.86
C ASN A 48 11.07 -5.92 1.67
N ASP A 49 10.84 -6.59 0.55
CA ASP A 49 10.19 -5.99 -0.62
C ASP A 49 8.76 -5.53 -0.27
N LEU A 50 7.98 -6.40 0.38
CA LEU A 50 6.64 -6.07 0.84
C LEU A 50 6.65 -4.86 1.80
N LYS A 51 7.63 -4.79 2.70
CA LYS A 51 7.80 -3.65 3.61
C LYS A 51 8.09 -2.35 2.86
N VAL A 52 8.94 -2.39 1.84
CA VAL A 52 9.22 -1.23 0.98
C VAL A 52 7.97 -0.80 0.23
N GLN A 53 7.24 -1.73 -0.37
CA GLN A 53 5.98 -1.44 -1.05
C GLN A 53 4.95 -0.80 -0.11
N LEU A 54 4.85 -1.30 1.12
CA LEU A 54 3.93 -0.77 2.13
C LEU A 54 4.29 0.67 2.54
N GLN A 55 5.59 0.98 2.70
CA GLN A 55 6.05 2.34 2.95
C GLN A 55 5.74 3.29 1.79
N ILE A 56 5.91 2.84 0.55
CA ILE A 56 5.57 3.63 -0.65
C ILE A 56 4.08 3.95 -0.66
N ILE A 57 3.23 2.96 -0.40
CA ILE A 57 1.77 3.15 -0.32
C ILE A 57 1.41 4.12 0.80
N GLU A 58 2.00 3.99 1.99
CA GLU A 58 1.73 4.88 3.12
C GLU A 58 2.08 6.35 2.79
N VAL A 59 3.20 6.56 2.10
CA VAL A 59 3.60 7.90 1.61
C VAL A 59 2.62 8.42 0.55
N ALA A 60 2.21 7.58 -0.40
CA ALA A 60 1.26 7.95 -1.46
C ALA A 60 -0.10 8.32 -0.87
N VAL A 61 -0.61 7.55 0.09
CA VAL A 61 -1.86 7.83 0.80
C VAL A 61 -1.78 9.15 1.54
N ARG A 62 -0.67 9.43 2.27
CA ARG A 62 -0.47 10.72 2.94
C ARG A 62 -0.46 11.90 1.97
N LYS A 63 0.21 11.76 0.83
CA LYS A 63 0.22 12.79 -0.23
C LYS A 63 -1.17 13.02 -0.83
N LEU A 64 -1.95 11.96 -1.02
CA LEU A 64 -3.32 12.07 -1.52
C LEU A 64 -4.22 12.80 -0.51
N THR A 65 -4.17 12.41 0.77
CA THR A 65 -4.96 13.06 1.83
C THR A 65 -4.64 14.54 1.98
N THR A 66 -3.35 14.91 1.92
CA THR A 66 -2.94 16.32 1.97
C THR A 66 -3.43 17.11 0.75
N SER A 67 -3.37 16.53 -0.44
CA SER A 67 -3.89 17.14 -1.67
C SER A 67 -5.41 17.31 -1.66
N ILE A 68 -6.14 16.32 -1.13
CA ILE A 68 -7.59 16.42 -0.94
C ILE A 68 -7.93 17.54 0.05
N ASN A 69 -7.21 17.62 1.17
CA ASN A 69 -7.46 18.64 2.17
C ASN A 69 -7.20 20.05 1.63
N SER A 70 -6.11 20.27 0.89
CA SER A 70 -5.84 21.58 0.27
C SER A 70 -6.91 21.96 -0.74
N LEU A 71 -7.38 21.00 -1.55
CA LEU A 71 -8.46 21.22 -2.52
C LEU A 71 -9.77 21.59 -1.81
N VAL A 72 -10.17 20.87 -0.77
CA VAL A 72 -11.38 21.16 0.01
C VAL A 72 -11.32 22.55 0.64
N ILE A 73 -10.17 22.93 1.19
CA ILE A 73 -9.97 24.27 1.75
C ILE A 73 -10.12 25.34 0.65
N SER A 74 -9.49 25.14 -0.51
CA SER A 74 -9.60 26.09 -1.64
C SER A 74 -11.04 26.25 -2.11
N GLN A 75 -11.80 25.16 -2.17
CA GLN A 75 -13.20 25.17 -2.59
C GLN A 75 -14.08 25.96 -1.61
N LYS A 76 -13.82 25.84 -0.29
CA LYS A 76 -14.52 26.65 0.73
C LYS A 76 -14.29 28.15 0.51
N PHE A 77 -13.06 28.55 0.20
CA PHE A 77 -12.75 29.96 -0.09
C PHE A 77 -13.45 30.45 -1.35
N ILE A 78 -13.48 29.66 -2.42
CA ILE A 78 -14.17 30.01 -3.66
C ILE A 78 -15.68 30.21 -3.40
N ILE A 79 -16.32 29.30 -2.66
CA ILE A 79 -17.73 29.41 -2.31
C ILE A 79 -17.98 30.67 -1.46
N TRP A 80 -17.11 30.97 -0.51
CA TRP A 80 -17.23 32.15 0.34
C TRP A 80 -17.15 33.46 -0.46
N ILE A 81 -16.18 33.57 -1.39
CA ILE A 81 -16.03 34.75 -2.25
C ILE A 81 -17.24 34.92 -3.19
N CYS A 82 -17.72 33.84 -3.82
CA CYS A 82 -18.91 33.90 -4.65
C CYS A 82 -20.17 34.28 -3.86
N GLY A 83 -20.32 33.76 -2.64
CA GLY A 83 -21.45 34.09 -1.78
C GLY A 83 -21.50 35.56 -1.38
N THR A 84 -20.35 36.16 -1.04
CA THR A 84 -20.28 37.59 -0.68
C THR A 84 -20.53 38.49 -1.88
N LEU A 85 -19.99 38.14 -3.05
CA LEU A 85 -20.24 38.88 -4.29
C LEU A 85 -21.73 38.86 -4.67
N ALA A 86 -22.38 37.69 -4.60
CA ALA A 86 -23.80 37.57 -4.85
C ALA A 86 -24.64 38.43 -3.89
N ALA A 87 -24.28 38.45 -2.60
CA ALA A 87 -24.95 39.28 -1.60
C ALA A 87 -24.83 40.78 -1.90
N LEU A 88 -23.67 41.26 -2.37
CA LEU A 88 -23.47 42.65 -2.77
C LEU A 88 -24.32 43.03 -4.00
N CYS A 89 -24.40 42.15 -5.00
CA CYS A 89 -25.23 42.38 -6.19
C CYS A 89 -26.73 42.43 -5.83
N VAL A 90 -27.21 41.55 -4.95
CA VAL A 90 -28.60 41.58 -4.49
C VAL A 90 -28.89 42.80 -3.63
N GLY A 91 -27.96 43.18 -2.74
CA GLY A 91 -28.11 44.37 -1.89
C GLY A 91 -28.18 45.68 -2.69
N THR A 92 -27.32 45.83 -3.71
CA THR A 92 -27.35 47.02 -4.60
C THR A 92 -28.64 47.11 -5.41
N MET A 93 -29.18 45.99 -5.89
CA MET A 93 -30.49 45.96 -6.54
C MET A 93 -31.62 46.31 -5.56
N GLY A 94 -31.58 45.74 -4.34
CA GLY A 94 -32.61 45.96 -3.31
C GLY A 94 -32.72 47.40 -2.81
N ILE A 95 -31.62 48.17 -2.82
CA ILE A 95 -31.61 49.59 -2.42
C ILE A 95 -31.73 50.51 -3.63
N GLY A 96 -31.06 50.19 -4.74
CA GLY A 96 -31.01 51.06 -5.92
C GLY A 96 -32.35 51.20 -6.63
N ILE A 97 -33.12 50.10 -6.75
CA ILE A 97 -34.43 50.12 -7.41
C ILE A 97 -35.42 51.04 -6.68
N PRO A 98 -35.65 50.92 -5.36
CA PRO A 98 -36.60 51.80 -4.67
C PRO A 98 -36.15 53.27 -4.61
N VAL A 99 -34.85 53.56 -4.51
CA VAL A 99 -34.35 54.94 -4.52
C VAL A 99 -34.61 55.61 -5.87
N VAL A 100 -34.34 54.92 -6.98
CA VAL A 100 -34.62 55.44 -8.32
C VAL A 100 -36.12 55.62 -8.54
N PHE A 101 -36.95 54.69 -8.06
CA PHE A 101 -38.42 54.83 -8.12
C PHE A 101 -38.94 56.00 -7.27
N HIS A 102 -38.32 56.30 -6.13
CA HIS A 102 -38.70 57.44 -5.29
C HIS A 102 -38.26 58.78 -5.90
N SER A 103 -37.11 58.82 -6.58
CA SER A 103 -36.59 60.05 -7.22
C SER A 103 -37.25 60.40 -8.57
N ILE A 104 -37.93 59.45 -9.22
CA ILE A 104 -38.64 59.68 -10.49
C ILE A 104 -40.10 60.16 -10.27
N LYS A 105 -40.58 60.15 -9.02
CA LYS A 105 -41.93 60.59 -8.64
C LYS A 105 -41.93 62.02 -8.10
#